data_AF-A0A286GSA9-F1
#
_entry.id   AF-A0A286GSA9-F1
#
_cell.length_a   1.000
_cell.length_b   1.000
_cell.length_c   1.000
_cell.angle_alpha   90.00
_cell.angle_beta   90.00
_cell.angle_gamma   90.00
#
_symmetry.space_group_name_H-M   'P 1'
#
loop_
_entity.id
_entity.type
_entity.pdbx_description
1 polymer ?
#
loop_
_entity_poly.entity_id
_entity_poly.type
_entity_poly.pdbx_seq_one_letter_code
_entity_poly.pdbx_strand_id
1 'polypeptide(L)' 'MLVLAGVVDVAAVDSFLQRYGREPVRIDGIDTGSAVFLSTPALELVEDHLDAARTAGRPLALHRAPQLEALLDAGGPDGR' A
#
# COMPACT_ATOMS: atom_id res chain seq x y z
N MET A 1 -1.80 -4.09 -11.71
CA MET A 1 -1.37 -2.83 -11.06
C MET A 1 -2.43 -2.45 -10.03
N LEU A 2 -2.03 -2.20 -8.79
CA LEU A 2 -2.93 -1.73 -7.73
C LEU A 2 -2.92 -0.20 -7.72
N VAL A 3 -4.08 0.45 -7.81
CA VAL A 3 -4.19 1.91 -7.76
C VAL A 3 -4.98 2.29 -6.51
N LEU A 4 -4.32 3.05 -5.63
CA LEU A 4 -4.92 3.62 -4.43
C LEU A 4 -5.25 5.08 -4.74
N ALA A 5 -6.54 5.41 -4.75
CA ALA A 5 -7.04 6.73 -5.13
C ALA A 5 -8.05 7.24 -4.11
N GLY A 6 -8.03 8.56 -3.86
CA GLY A 6 -8.92 9.20 -2.90
C GLY A 6 -8.57 8.83 -1.45
N VAL A 7 -9.60 8.61 -0.63
CA VAL A 7 -9.45 8.24 0.78
C VAL A 7 -9.48 6.72 0.87
N VAL A 8 -8.36 6.13 1.30
CA VAL A 8 -8.25 4.68 1.53
C VAL A 8 -8.15 4.44 3.02
N ASP A 9 -9.32 4.33 3.64
CA ASP A 9 -9.49 4.07 5.06
C ASP A 9 -9.65 2.57 5.36
N VAL A 10 -9.88 2.26 6.64
CA VAL A 10 -10.11 0.90 7.13
C VAL A 10 -11.26 0.21 6.38
N ALA A 11 -12.35 0.92 6.05
CA ALA A 11 -13.50 0.32 5.39
C ALA A 11 -13.21 0.01 3.92
N ALA A 12 -12.42 0.86 3.25
CA ALA A 12 -11.92 0.59 1.91
C ALA A 12 -10.99 -0.65 1.89
N VAL A 13 -10.10 -0.77 2.88
CA VAL A 13 -9.22 -1.95 3.03
C VAL A 13 -10.04 -3.21 3.32
N ASP A 14 -11.00 -3.16 4.24
CA ASP A 14 -11.84 -4.33 4.56
C ASP A 14 -12.64 -4.78 3.32
N SER A 15 -13.24 -3.83 2.59
CA SER A 15 -13.96 -4.12 1.34
C SER A 15 -13.05 -4.76 0.28
N PHE A 16 -11.79 -4.32 0.19
CA PHE A 16 -10.79 -4.91 -0.70
C PHE A 16 -10.46 -6.35 -0.27
N LEU A 17 -10.16 -6.57 1.00
CA LEU A 17 -9.81 -7.88 1.55
C LEU A 17 -10.97 -8.88 1.45
N GLN A 18 -12.21 -8.43 1.63
CA GLN A 18 -13.40 -9.26 1.44
C GLN A 18 -13.56 -9.71 -0.02
N ARG A 19 -13.17 -8.86 -0.98
CA ARG A 19 -13.33 -9.15 -2.41
C ARG A 19 -12.20 -9.97 -3.01
N TYR A 20 -10.96 -9.73 -2.57
CA TYR A 20 -9.76 -10.32 -3.18
C TYR A 20 -9.01 -11.26 -2.25
N GLY A 21 -9.41 -11.36 -0.98
CA GLY A 21 -8.70 -12.12 0.04
C GLY A 21 -7.50 -11.35 0.60
N ARG A 22 -6.85 -11.96 1.59
CA ARG A 22 -5.61 -11.44 2.22
C ARG A 22 -4.33 -11.86 1.51
N GLU A 23 -4.42 -12.79 0.56
CA GLU A 23 -3.21 -13.26 -0.11
C GLU A 23 -2.72 -12.21 -1.11
N PRO A 24 -1.44 -11.78 -1.03
CA PRO A 24 -0.91 -10.75 -1.91
C PRO A 24 -0.98 -11.20 -3.37
N VAL A 25 -1.91 -10.59 -4.11
CA VAL A 25 -2.10 -10.84 -5.54
C VAL A 25 -0.85 -10.43 -6.29
N ARG A 26 -0.42 -11.24 -7.26
CA ARG A 26 0.70 -10.88 -8.15
C ARG A 26 0.31 -9.66 -8.98
N ILE A 27 0.85 -8.51 -8.60
CA ILE A 27 0.72 -7.25 -9.33
C ILE A 27 2.11 -6.85 -9.86
N ASP A 28 2.18 -5.99 -10.87
CA ASP A 28 3.45 -5.50 -11.42
C ASP A 28 3.84 -4.11 -10.85
N GLY A 29 2.93 -3.47 -10.12
CA GLY A 29 3.18 -2.19 -9.48
C GLY A 29 2.01 -1.68 -8.64
N ILE A 30 2.31 -0.71 -7.78
CA ILE A 30 1.38 0.00 -6.90
C ILE A 30 1.49 1.49 -7.21
N ASP A 31 0.35 2.12 -7.51
CA ASP A 31 0.23 3.56 -7.66
C ASP A 31 -0.57 4.15 -6.50
N THR A 32 -0.01 5.15 -5.85
CA THR A 32 -0.63 5.91 -4.77
C THR A 32 -0.69 7.40 -5.08
N GLY A 33 -0.31 7.81 -6.31
CA GLY A 33 -0.23 9.20 -6.74
C GLY A 33 -1.55 9.97 -6.63
N SER A 34 -2.66 9.25 -6.67
CA SER A 34 -4.01 9.80 -6.55
C SER A 34 -4.63 9.64 -5.14
N ALA A 35 -3.90 9.07 -4.19
CA ALA A 35 -4.36 8.91 -2.82
C ALA A 35 -4.27 10.25 -2.08
N VAL A 36 -5.36 10.64 -1.45
CA VAL A 36 -5.47 11.85 -0.62
C VAL A 36 -5.24 11.50 0.86
N PHE A 37 -5.56 10.26 1.25
CA PHE A 37 -5.35 9.73 2.59
C PHE A 37 -5.16 8.22 2.55
N LEU A 38 -4.20 7.73 3.33
CA LEU A 38 -3.97 6.31 3.57
C LEU A 38 -4.00 6.05 5.07
N SER A 39 -4.94 5.22 5.50
CA SER A 39 -4.96 4.73 6.88
C SER A 39 -3.79 3.77 7.15
N THR A 40 -3.43 3.57 8.42
CA THR A 40 -2.42 2.59 8.83
C THR A 40 -2.60 1.21 8.17
N PRO A 41 -3.79 0.57 8.19
CA PRO A 41 -3.96 -0.71 7.52
C PRO A 41 -3.83 -0.65 5.99
N ALA A 42 -4.04 0.51 5.37
CA ALA A 42 -3.77 0.66 3.94
C ALA A 42 -2.26 0.71 3.66
N LEU A 43 -1.46 1.27 4.58
CA LEU A 43 0.01 1.22 4.50
C LEU A 43 0.53 -0.20 4.70
N GLU A 44 0.03 -0.90 5.73
CA GLU A 44 0.39 -2.30 6.01
C GLU A 44 0.11 -3.19 4.79
N LEU A 45 -1.05 -3.01 4.13
CA LEU A 45 -1.38 -3.74 2.90
C LEU A 45 -0.35 -3.48 1.78
N VAL A 46 0.07 -2.22 1.61
CA VAL A 46 1.10 -1.87 0.60
C VAL A 46 2.44 -2.51 0.96
N GLU A 47 2.84 -2.46 2.23
CA GLU A 47 4.08 -3.07 2.71
C GLU A 47 4.09 -4.59 2.52
N ASP A 48 2.99 -5.28 2.83
CA ASP A 48 2.83 -6.73 2.62
C ASP A 48 3.01 -7.09 1.15
N HIS A 49 2.44 -6.31 0.23
CA HIS A 49 2.61 -6.52 -1.21
C HIS A 49 4.05 -6.31 -1.67
N LEU A 50 4.73 -5.28 -1.14
CA LEU A 50 6.13 -5.01 -1.45
C LEU A 50 7.05 -6.12 -0.92
N ASP A 51 6.82 -6.60 0.30
CA ASP A 51 7.61 -7.66 0.91
C ASP A 51 7.40 -9.01 0.21
N ALA A 52 6.15 -9.34 -0.13
CA ALA A 52 5.84 -10.53 -0.92
C ALA A 52 6.53 -10.51 -2.29
N ALA A 53 6.55 -9.36 -2.96
CA ALA A 53 7.21 -9.19 -4.24
C ALA A 53 8.74 -9.26 -4.15
N ARG A 54 9.31 -8.69 -3.08
CA ARG A 54 10.74 -8.80 -2.76
C ARG A 54 11.14 -10.26 -2.52
N THR A 55 10.35 -10.97 -1.72
CA THR A 55 10.54 -12.41 -1.44
C THR A 55 10.41 -13.26 -2.71
N ALA A 56 9.54 -12.86 -3.64
CA ALA A 56 9.39 -13.50 -4.95
C ALA A 56 10.50 -13.13 -5.95
N GLY A 57 11.46 -12.27 -5.58
CA GLY A 57 12.56 -11.84 -6.45
C GLY A 57 12.12 -10.93 -7.61
N ARG A 58 10.93 -10.33 -7.54
CA ARG A 58 10.37 -9.44 -8.56
C ARG A 58 9.92 -8.14 -7.90
N PRO A 59 10.83 -7.15 -7.72
CA PRO A 59 10.46 -5.90 -7.07
C PRO A 59 9.34 -5.18 -7.82
N LEU A 60 8.36 -4.66 -7.07
CA LEU A 60 7.23 -3.89 -7.61
C LEU A 60 7.66 -2.46 -7.94
N ALA A 61 7.14 -1.92 -9.04
CA ALA A 61 7.19 -0.48 -9.27
C ALA A 61 6.23 0.21 -8.31
N LEU A 62 6.73 1.12 -7.48
CA LEU A 62 5.92 1.90 -6.55
C LEU A 62 5.92 3.36 -6.99
N HIS A 63 4.77 3.86 -7.42
CA HIS A 63 4.58 5.28 -7.71
C HIS A 63 3.95 5.96 -6.48
N ARG A 64 4.77 6.71 -5.76
CA ARG A 64 4.35 7.41 -4.53
C ARG A 64 3.88 8.82 -4.84
N ALA A 65 2.76 9.22 -4.22
CA ALA A 65 2.49 10.63 -4.04
C ALA A 65 3.53 11.23 -3.08
N PRO A 66 4.05 12.46 -3.32
CA PRO A 66 5.04 13.07 -2.43
C PRO A 66 4.56 13.25 -0.98
N GLN A 67 3.24 13.36 -0.77
CA GLN A 67 2.63 13.40 0.55
C GLN A 67 2.74 12.06 1.29
N LEU A 68 2.73 10.95 0.55
CA LEU A 68 2.91 9.61 1.10
C LEU A 68 4.38 9.34 1.43
N GLU A 69 5.31 9.82 0.61
CA GLU A 69 6.74 9.77 0.97
C GLU A 69 6.98 10.51 2.28
N ALA A 70 6.47 11.73 2.43
CA ALA A 70 6.59 12.50 3.66
C ALA A 70 5.95 11.81 4.89
N LEU A 71 4.84 11.08 4.72
CA LEU A 71 4.18 10.35 5.80
C LEU A 71 4.97 9.09 6.21
N LEU A 72 5.55 8.37 5.24
CA LEU A 72 6.39 7.21 5.47
C LEU A 72 7.74 7.60 6.09
N ASP A 73 8.35 8.70 5.64
CA ASP A 73 9.55 9.28 6.24
C ASP A 73 9.28 9.83 7.66
N ALA A 74 8.08 10.39 7.91
CA ALA A 74 7.68 10.87 9.23
C ALA A 74 7.21 9.75 10.18
N GLY A 75 6.94 8.55 9.67
CA GLY A 75 6.23 7.48 10.36
C GLY A 75 6.87 6.10 10.24
N GLY A 76 8.16 6.01 9.93
CA GLY A 76 8.89 4.74 10.03
C GLY A 76 8.70 4.13 11.44
N PRO A 77 8.56 2.79 11.56
CA PRO A 77 8.20 2.12 12.82
C PRO A 77 9.35 2.08 13.84
N ASP A 78 9.86 3.23 14.25
CA ASP A 78 10.83 3.42 15.34
C ASP A 78 10.58 4.75 16.07
N GLY A 79 9.32 4.97 16.45
CA GLY A 79 8.86 6.17 17.17
C GLY A 79 7.94 5.89 18.35
N ARG A 80 7.96 4.68 18.92
CA ARG A 80 7.24 4.38 20.17
C ARG A 80 7.92 3.29 20.98
#